data_AF-A0A497RRE1-F1
#
_entry.id   AF-A0A497RRE1-F1
#
_cell.length_a   1.000
_cell.length_b   1.000
_cell.length_c   1.000
_cell.angle_alpha   90.00
_cell.angle_beta   90.00
_cell.angle_gamma   90.00
#
_symmetry.space_group_name_H-M   'P 1'
#
loop_
_entity.id
_entity.type
_entity.pdbx_description
1 polymer ?
#
loop_
_entity_poly.entity_id
_entity_poly.type
_entity_poly.pdbx_seq_one_letter_code
_entity_poly.pdbx_strand_id
1 'polypeptide(L)'
;MFAELDVGGLKVRIPFVCRMCGECCRRLSKVIYDPRLDRIYMEDLDFEYFEGIEEYRDFQHPIKVTCPFLRDNRCTIYKIRPRSCREFPLLTGDLGVDCPALRSFKKFLDAFNPDKVIYSLDDDVDPIAIPGIFFELFKSLNPTKDELDAFLRLNRVEKSLNFLTLTKFKGP
;
A
#
# COMPACT_ATOMS: atom_id res chain seq x y z
N MET A 1 6.74 1.85 1.35
CA MET A 1 6.05 0.71 1.98
C MET A 1 6.19 -0.51 1.10
N PHE A 2 6.37 -1.66 1.72
CA PHE A 2 6.32 -2.97 1.07
C PHE A 2 5.71 -4.02 2.00
N ALA A 3 5.34 -5.17 1.43
CA ALA A 3 5.06 -6.39 2.19
C ALA A 3 6.25 -7.34 2.08
N GLU A 4 6.81 -7.75 3.21
CA GLU A 4 7.71 -8.88 3.30
C GLU A 4 6.89 -10.16 3.43
N LEU A 5 7.08 -11.06 2.47
CA LEU A 5 6.42 -12.35 2.37
C LEU A 5 7.37 -13.44 2.80
N ASP A 6 6.88 -14.38 3.61
CA ASP A 6 7.51 -15.68 3.82
C ASP A 6 6.85 -16.69 2.88
N VAL A 7 7.64 -17.34 2.03
CA VAL A 7 7.20 -18.33 1.05
C VAL A 7 8.08 -19.55 1.18
N GLY A 8 7.61 -20.56 1.92
CA GLY A 8 8.37 -21.79 2.16
C GLY A 8 9.66 -21.55 2.95
N GLY A 9 9.68 -20.58 3.87
CA GLY A 9 10.87 -20.21 4.65
C GLY A 9 11.87 -19.34 3.90
N LEU A 10 11.52 -18.83 2.72
CA LEU A 10 12.29 -17.85 1.98
C LEU A 10 11.55 -16.53 1.97
N LYS A 11 12.28 -15.42 1.97
CA LYS A 11 11.70 -14.08 2.02
C LYS A 11 11.66 -13.44 0.64
N VAL A 12 10.64 -12.63 0.37
CA VAL A 12 10.57 -11.72 -0.77
C VAL A 12 9.80 -10.47 -0.38
N ARG A 13 10.23 -9.29 -0.86
CA ARG A 13 9.55 -8.02 -0.57
C ARG A 13 8.78 -7.54 -1.79
N ILE A 14 7.47 -7.37 -1.66
CA ILE A 14 6.58 -6.86 -2.70
C ILE A 14 6.30 -5.38 -2.43
N PRO A 15 6.63 -4.45 -3.36
CA PRO A 15 6.40 -3.03 -3.15
C PRO A 15 4.93 -2.64 -3.37
N PHE A 16 4.41 -1.74 -2.54
CA PHE A 16 3.20 -1.00 -2.87
C PHE A 16 3.56 0.33 -3.53
N VAL A 17 3.19 0.53 -4.79
CA VAL A 17 3.48 1.74 -5.55
C VAL A 17 2.19 2.48 -5.88
N CYS A 18 1.90 3.56 -5.14
CA CYS A 18 0.73 4.39 -5.43
C CYS A 18 0.88 5.10 -6.77
N ARG A 19 -0.12 4.94 -7.64
CA ARG A 19 -0.19 5.52 -8.99
C ARG A 19 -0.79 6.93 -9.02
N MET A 20 -1.01 7.54 -7.84
CA MET A 20 -1.65 8.85 -7.70
C MET A 20 -2.97 8.96 -8.49
N CYS A 21 -3.79 7.91 -8.46
CA CYS A 21 -5.06 7.86 -9.19
C CYS A 21 -6.19 8.69 -8.55
N GLY A 22 -6.03 9.08 -7.28
CA GLY A 22 -7.04 9.84 -6.54
C GLY A 22 -8.19 9.01 -5.95
N GLU A 23 -8.45 7.78 -6.39
CA GLU A 23 -9.63 7.00 -5.96
C GLU A 23 -9.75 6.83 -4.45
N CYS A 24 -8.66 6.40 -3.80
CA CYS A 24 -8.66 6.23 -2.35
C CYS A 24 -8.69 7.58 -1.62
N CYS A 25 -8.14 8.64 -2.22
CA CYS A 25 -8.21 10.00 -1.68
C CYS A 25 -9.61 10.63 -1.81
N ARG A 26 -10.45 10.18 -2.76
CA ARG A 26 -11.82 10.70 -2.95
C ARG A 26 -12.81 10.17 -1.92
N ARG A 27 -12.51 9.03 -1.31
CA ARG A 27 -13.43 8.30 -0.43
C ARG A 27 -12.69 7.87 0.84
N LEU A 28 -12.08 8.83 1.53
CA LEU A 28 -11.43 8.54 2.82
C LEU A 28 -12.49 8.11 3.82
N SER A 29 -12.41 6.89 4.36
CA SER A 29 -13.42 6.37 5.30
C SER A 29 -13.08 6.58 6.79
N LYS A 30 -11.86 7.00 7.13
CA LYS A 30 -11.42 7.18 8.53
C LYS A 30 -11.35 8.64 8.96
N VAL A 31 -12.43 9.36 8.72
CA VAL A 31 -12.61 10.72 9.22
C VAL A 31 -13.68 10.67 10.31
N ILE A 32 -13.27 10.96 11.55
CA ILE A 32 -14.15 11.15 12.70
C ILE A 32 -14.52 12.63 12.72
N TYR A 33 -15.79 12.95 12.59
CA TYR A 33 -16.30 14.30 12.81
C TYR A 33 -16.75 14.45 14.27
N ASP A 34 -16.26 15.49 14.95
CA ASP A 34 -16.69 15.86 16.31
C ASP A 34 -17.66 17.06 16.24
N PRO A 35 -18.96 16.84 16.49
CA PRO A 35 -19.99 17.86 16.39
C PRO A 35 -19.97 18.87 17.55
N ARG A 36 -19.20 18.65 18.62
CA ARG A 36 -19.05 19.60 19.72
C ARG A 36 -18.01 20.68 19.41
N LEU A 37 -16.98 20.29 18.65
CA LEU A 37 -15.85 21.15 18.32
C LEU A 37 -15.84 21.63 16.87
N ASP A 38 -16.77 21.13 16.04
CA ASP A 38 -16.83 21.40 14.60
C ASP A 38 -15.50 21.05 13.89
N ARG A 39 -14.96 19.86 14.20
CA ARG A 39 -13.63 19.42 13.74
C ARG A 39 -13.67 18.00 13.14
N ILE A 40 -12.83 17.78 12.15
CA ILE A 40 -12.52 16.45 11.61
C ILE A 40 -11.20 15.98 12.23
N TYR A 41 -11.21 14.80 12.84
CA TYR A 41 -10.03 14.06 13.22
C TYR A 41 -9.81 12.92 12.22
N MET A 42 -8.61 12.81 11.69
CA MET A 42 -8.12 11.52 11.24
C MET A 42 -7.56 10.82 12.47
N GLU A 43 -7.98 9.58 12.74
CA GLU A 43 -7.26 8.77 13.74
C GLU A 43 -5.75 8.79 13.39
N ASP A 44 -4.93 9.03 14.42
CA ASP A 44 -3.46 9.14 14.37
C ASP A 44 -2.87 10.36 13.63
N LEU A 45 -3.68 11.37 13.28
CA LEU A 45 -3.20 12.67 12.83
C LEU A 45 -4.06 13.82 13.35
N ASP A 46 -3.53 14.60 14.29
CA ASP A 46 -4.07 15.91 14.64
C ASP A 46 -3.90 16.88 13.46
N PHE A 47 -4.92 17.02 12.62
CA PHE A 47 -4.99 18.10 11.63
C PHE A 47 -6.07 19.10 12.03
N GLU A 48 -5.71 20.38 12.03
CA GLU A 48 -6.62 21.49 12.29
C GLU A 48 -7.44 21.85 11.05
N TYR A 49 -8.77 21.79 11.22
CA TYR A 49 -9.86 22.46 10.49
C TYR A 49 -9.88 22.42 8.95
N PHE A 50 -11.00 21.94 8.39
CA PHE A 50 -11.36 22.14 6.98
C PHE A 50 -12.66 22.94 6.88
N GLU A 51 -12.72 23.91 5.98
CA GLU A 51 -13.98 24.58 5.61
C GLU A 51 -14.90 23.60 4.87
N GLY A 52 -16.22 23.68 5.12
CA GLY A 52 -17.25 22.89 4.42
C GLY A 52 -17.78 21.65 5.17
N ILE A 53 -17.64 21.59 6.49
CA ILE A 53 -17.99 20.42 7.31
C ILE A 53 -19.50 20.25 7.56
N GLU A 54 -20.32 21.30 7.38
CA GLU A 54 -21.76 21.27 7.68
C GLU A 54 -22.54 20.18 6.93
N GLU A 55 -22.10 19.79 5.73
CA GLU A 55 -22.73 18.74 4.91
C GLU A 55 -22.60 17.34 5.54
N TYR A 56 -21.68 17.15 6.49
CA TYR A 56 -21.37 15.84 7.08
C TYR A 56 -22.01 15.59 8.45
N ARG A 57 -22.86 16.52 8.93
CA ARG A 57 -23.41 16.52 10.31
C ARG A 57 -24.29 15.32 10.66
N ASP A 58 -24.90 14.68 9.66
CA ASP A 58 -25.90 13.61 9.85
C ASP A 58 -25.40 12.19 9.54
N PHE A 59 -24.11 12.01 9.22
CA PHE A 59 -23.59 10.68 8.86
C PHE A 59 -23.21 9.83 10.08
N GLN A 60 -23.66 8.57 10.09
CA GLN A 60 -23.08 7.55 10.96
C GLN A 60 -21.72 7.10 10.40
N HIS A 61 -20.74 6.98 11.29
CA HIS A 61 -19.37 6.58 10.97
C HIS A 61 -19.35 5.25 10.17
N PRO A 62 -18.52 5.10 9.13
CA PRO A 62 -17.54 6.05 8.58
C PRO A 62 -18.11 7.13 7.65
N ILE A 63 -17.63 8.38 7.78
CA ILE A 63 -17.93 9.48 6.85
C ILE A 63 -16.96 9.41 5.68
N LYS A 64 -17.47 9.38 4.45
CA LYS A 64 -16.67 9.48 3.23
C LYS A 64 -16.45 10.95 2.89
N VAL A 65 -15.25 11.45 3.17
CA VAL A 65 -14.85 12.80 2.73
C VAL A 65 -13.78 12.74 1.65
N THR A 66 -13.76 13.75 0.79
CA THR A 66 -12.67 13.93 -0.17
C THR A 66 -11.45 14.48 0.56
N CYS A 67 -10.27 13.92 0.26
CA CYS A 67 -9.01 14.39 0.80
C CYS A 67 -8.79 15.87 0.43
N PRO A 68 -8.50 16.74 1.40
CA PRO A 68 -8.32 18.17 1.16
C PRO A 68 -7.06 18.47 0.32
N PHE A 69 -6.07 17.59 0.35
CA PHE A 69 -4.85 17.69 -0.44
C PHE A 69 -5.00 17.14 -1.87
N LEU A 70 -6.19 16.63 -2.24
CA LEU A 70 -6.47 16.16 -3.60
C LEU A 70 -6.81 17.34 -4.52
N ARG A 71 -6.03 17.50 -5.59
CA ARG A 71 -6.26 18.48 -6.67
C ARG A 71 -6.03 17.78 -8.01
N ASP A 72 -6.98 17.89 -8.93
CA ASP A 72 -6.91 17.26 -10.27
C ASP A 72 -6.50 15.78 -10.25
N ASN A 73 -7.12 15.00 -9.36
CA ASN A 73 -6.81 13.58 -9.08
C ASN A 73 -5.42 13.30 -8.46
N ARG A 74 -4.63 14.32 -8.12
CA ARG A 74 -3.28 14.16 -7.59
C ARG A 74 -3.16 14.65 -6.15
N CYS A 75 -2.40 13.92 -5.35
CA CYS A 75 -2.05 14.32 -4.00
C CYS A 75 -0.96 15.41 -4.05
N THR A 76 -1.28 16.60 -3.54
CA THR A 76 -0.36 17.76 -3.52
C THR A 76 0.80 17.59 -2.52
N ILE A 77 0.61 16.78 -1.47
CA ILE A 77 1.63 16.53 -0.43
C ILE A 77 2.32 15.16 -0.56
N TYR A 78 2.26 14.52 -1.73
CA TYR A 78 2.63 13.10 -1.90
C TYR A 78 4.02 12.73 -1.35
N LYS A 79 5.01 13.62 -1.51
CA LYS A 79 6.40 13.42 -1.07
C LYS A 79 6.58 13.49 0.45
N ILE A 80 5.72 14.21 1.15
CA ILE A 80 5.78 14.45 2.60
C ILE A 80 4.60 13.81 3.32
N ARG A 81 4.02 12.74 2.74
CA ARG A 81 2.83 12.09 3.29
C ARG A 81 3.07 11.67 4.74
N PRO A 82 2.17 12.03 5.66
CA PRO A 82 2.25 11.56 7.04
C PRO A 82 2.11 10.03 7.09
N ARG A 83 2.42 9.46 8.26
CA ARG A 83 2.43 8.01 8.47
C ARG A 83 1.11 7.34 8.06
N SER A 84 -0.04 7.83 8.50
CA SER A 84 -1.34 7.24 8.16
C SER A 84 -1.67 7.31 6.66
N CYS A 85 -1.24 8.37 5.95
CA CYS A 85 -1.35 8.47 4.49
C CYS A 85 -0.42 7.52 3.74
N ARG A 86 0.68 7.09 4.38
CA ARG A 86 1.53 6.02 3.85
C ARG A 86 0.89 4.67 4.10
N GLU A 87 0.33 4.43 5.28
CA GLU A 87 -0.38 3.20 5.69
C GLU A 87 -1.64 2.92 4.86
N PHE A 88 -2.35 3.97 4.47
CA PHE A 88 -3.55 3.88 3.64
C PHE A 88 -3.21 3.56 2.16
N PRO A 89 -3.93 2.63 1.49
CA PRO A 89 -5.17 1.97 1.91
C PRO A 89 -4.98 0.53 2.43
N LEU A 90 -3.79 0.18 2.93
CA LEU A 90 -3.46 -1.22 3.21
C LEU A 90 -3.67 -1.60 4.67
N LEU A 91 -3.23 -0.74 5.60
CA LEU A 91 -3.17 -1.07 7.03
C LEU A 91 -4.28 -0.46 7.87
N THR A 92 -5.18 0.29 7.22
CA THR A 92 -6.23 1.06 7.90
C THR A 92 -7.59 0.38 7.83
N GLY A 93 -7.70 -0.85 7.33
CA GLY A 93 -8.96 -1.59 7.18
C GLY A 93 -9.87 -1.11 6.04
N ASP A 94 -9.57 0.04 5.43
CA ASP A 94 -10.26 0.57 4.25
C ASP A 94 -9.50 0.17 2.98
N LEU A 95 -10.04 -0.83 2.29
CA LEU A 95 -9.46 -1.37 1.06
C LEU A 95 -9.77 -0.44 -0.11
N GLY A 96 -9.06 0.68 -0.18
CA GLY A 96 -9.05 1.69 -1.24
C GLY A 96 -9.88 1.33 -2.47
N VAL A 97 -11.15 1.74 -2.45
CA VAL A 97 -12.13 1.41 -3.48
C VAL A 97 -11.60 1.81 -4.84
N ASP A 98 -11.63 0.87 -5.79
CA ASP A 98 -11.19 1.05 -7.18
C ASP A 98 -9.74 1.48 -7.41
N CYS A 99 -8.88 1.43 -6.39
CA CYS A 99 -7.46 1.79 -6.53
C CYS A 99 -6.69 0.77 -7.42
N PRO A 100 -6.18 1.17 -8.61
CA PRO A 100 -5.43 0.27 -9.49
C PRO A 100 -4.10 -0.20 -8.87
N ALA A 101 -3.45 0.64 -8.07
CA ALA A 101 -2.24 0.25 -7.34
C ALA A 101 -2.52 -0.84 -6.31
N LEU A 102 -3.65 -0.74 -5.59
CA LEU A 102 -4.07 -1.74 -4.62
C LEU A 102 -4.41 -3.07 -5.30
N ARG A 103 -5.10 -3.03 -6.44
CA ARG A 103 -5.37 -4.24 -7.25
C ARG A 103 -4.08 -4.90 -7.72
N SER A 104 -3.13 -4.13 -8.24
CA SER A 104 -1.81 -4.62 -8.68
C SER A 104 -1.07 -5.29 -7.52
N PHE A 105 -1.01 -4.61 -6.38
CA PHE A 105 -0.35 -5.11 -5.19
C PHE A 105 -0.96 -6.42 -4.68
N LYS A 106 -2.30 -6.50 -4.56
CA LYS A 106 -2.99 -7.73 -4.17
C LYS A 106 -2.72 -8.88 -5.14
N LYS A 107 -2.78 -8.62 -6.45
CA LYS A 107 -2.42 -9.60 -7.48
C LYS A 107 -1.01 -10.17 -7.25
N PHE A 108 -0.05 -9.32 -6.89
CA PHE A 108 1.30 -9.79 -6.57
C PHE A 108 1.31 -10.65 -5.30
N LEU A 109 0.67 -10.22 -4.21
CA LEU A 109 0.60 -11.02 -2.99
C LEU A 109 -0.02 -12.41 -3.24
N ASP A 110 -1.15 -12.45 -3.94
CA ASP A 110 -1.89 -13.68 -4.23
C ASP A 110 -1.04 -14.66 -5.05
N ALA A 111 -0.28 -14.15 -6.04
CA ALA A 111 0.56 -14.97 -6.89
C ALA A 111 1.74 -15.63 -6.17
N PHE A 112 2.22 -15.03 -5.07
CA PHE A 112 3.30 -15.60 -4.26
C PHE A 112 2.81 -16.60 -3.21
N ASN A 113 1.50 -16.64 -2.95
CA ASN A 113 0.85 -17.55 -2.00
C ASN A 113 1.63 -17.73 -0.67
N PRO A 114 1.85 -16.63 0.08
CA PRO A 114 2.78 -16.64 1.21
C PRO A 114 2.21 -17.31 2.46
N ASP A 115 3.08 -17.96 3.22
CA ASP A 115 2.79 -18.50 4.55
C ASP A 115 2.55 -17.37 5.57
N LYS A 116 3.25 -16.24 5.39
CA LYS A 116 3.17 -15.08 6.27
C LYS A 116 3.38 -13.79 5.49
N VAL A 117 2.65 -12.75 5.88
CA VAL A 117 2.78 -11.38 5.33
C VAL A 117 3.08 -10.40 6.47
N ILE A 118 4.13 -9.59 6.32
CA ILE A 118 4.47 -8.50 7.23
C ILE A 118 4.59 -7.21 6.43
N TYR A 119 3.90 -6.15 6.84
CA TYR A 119 3.97 -4.85 6.17
C TYR A 119 4.98 -3.94 6.86
N SER A 120 5.76 -3.19 6.07
CA SER A 120 6.67 -2.15 6.54
C SER A 120 6.47 -0.84 5.77
N LEU A 121 6.53 0.29 6.47
CA LEU A 121 6.50 1.63 5.90
C LEU A 121 7.87 2.18 5.53
N ASP A 122 8.93 1.47 5.91
CA ASP A 122 10.29 1.93 5.71
C ASP A 122 10.63 1.86 4.22
N ASP A 123 11.08 2.99 3.68
CA ASP A 123 11.50 3.08 2.27
C ASP A 123 13.03 2.95 2.13
N ASP A 124 13.76 2.97 3.25
CA ASP A 124 15.22 2.88 3.33
C ASP A 124 15.63 1.60 4.07
N VAL A 125 15.68 0.51 3.33
CA VAL A 125 16.04 -0.82 3.83
C VAL A 125 17.03 -1.48 2.87
N ASP A 126 17.99 -2.22 3.44
CA ASP A 126 18.88 -3.04 2.62
C ASP A 126 18.09 -4.13 1.87
N PRO A 127 18.42 -4.39 0.58
CA PRO A 127 17.73 -5.40 -0.20
C PRO A 127 18.03 -6.81 0.33
N ILE A 128 17.01 -7.67 0.32
CA ILE A 128 17.17 -9.08 0.69
C ILE A 128 17.52 -9.94 -0.53
N ALA A 129 18.31 -10.99 -0.32
CA ALA A 129 18.59 -11.97 -1.36
C ALA A 129 17.35 -12.81 -1.66
N ILE A 130 16.99 -12.93 -2.94
CA ILE A 130 15.86 -13.73 -3.40
C ILE A 130 16.27 -14.70 -4.51
N PRO A 131 15.62 -15.87 -4.61
CA PRO A 131 15.77 -16.74 -5.77
C PRO A 131 15.35 -16.07 -7.08
N GLY A 132 16.02 -16.43 -8.18
CA GLY A 132 15.67 -15.98 -9.53
C GLY A 132 14.24 -16.35 -9.94
N ILE A 133 13.71 -17.46 -9.46
CA ILE A 133 12.33 -17.86 -9.77
C ILE A 133 11.29 -16.86 -9.23
N PHE A 134 11.54 -16.21 -8.09
CA PHE A 134 10.66 -15.16 -7.55
C PHE A 134 10.68 -13.92 -8.44
N PHE A 135 11.84 -13.56 -8.97
CA PHE A 135 11.94 -12.45 -9.92
C PHE A 135 11.22 -12.74 -11.24
N GLU A 136 11.39 -13.94 -11.79
CA GLU A 136 10.69 -14.33 -13.02
C GLU A 136 9.17 -14.42 -12.82
N LEU A 137 8.71 -14.91 -11.66
CA LEU A 137 7.29 -14.83 -11.30
C LEU A 137 6.80 -13.38 -11.22
N PHE A 138 7.50 -12.52 -10.49
CA PHE A 138 7.08 -11.12 -10.37
C PHE A 138 7.00 -10.44 -11.75
N LYS A 139 7.98 -10.69 -12.63
CA LYS A 139 7.95 -10.20 -14.02
C LYS A 139 6.79 -10.74 -14.84
N SER A 140 6.44 -12.03 -14.71
CA SER A 140 5.34 -12.63 -15.48
C SER A 140 3.96 -12.04 -15.12
N LEU A 141 3.85 -11.39 -13.95
CA LEU A 141 2.65 -10.67 -13.52
C LEU A 141 2.48 -9.30 -14.20
N ASN A 142 3.37 -8.93 -15.13
CA ASN A 142 3.37 -7.68 -15.88
C ASN A 142 3.33 -6.42 -14.99
N PRO A 143 4.34 -6.23 -14.11
CA PRO A 143 4.43 -5.03 -13.28
C PRO A 143 4.69 -3.79 -14.15
N THR A 144 4.28 -2.62 -13.66
CA THR A 144 4.72 -1.35 -14.26
C THR A 144 6.22 -1.15 -14.06
N LYS A 145 6.81 -0.20 -14.78
CA LYS A 145 8.22 0.18 -14.59
C LYS A 145 8.51 0.57 -13.14
N ASP A 146 7.66 1.40 -12.53
CA ASP A 146 7.86 1.87 -11.16
C ASP A 146 7.75 0.73 -10.13
N GLU A 147 6.85 -0.24 -10.37
CA GLU A 147 6.70 -1.45 -9.56
C GLU A 147 7.94 -2.35 -9.67
N LEU A 148 8.48 -2.54 -10.88
CA LEU A 148 9.70 -3.31 -11.11
C LEU A 148 10.93 -2.66 -10.49
N ASP A 149 11.08 -1.34 -10.66
CA ASP A 149 12.18 -0.57 -10.08
C ASP A 149 12.11 -0.55 -8.55
N ALA A 150 10.91 -0.53 -7.98
CA ALA A 150 10.72 -0.68 -6.53
C ALA A 150 11.04 -2.10 -6.05
N PHE A 151 10.66 -3.12 -6.81
CA PHE A 151 10.94 -4.51 -6.46
C PHE A 151 12.45 -4.78 -6.42
N LEU A 152 13.20 -4.30 -7.41
CA LEU A 152 14.65 -4.45 -7.48
C LEU A 152 15.42 -3.61 -6.45
N ARG A 153 14.81 -2.53 -5.92
CA ARG A 153 15.36 -1.81 -4.76
C ARG A 153 15.24 -2.59 -3.46
N LEU A 154 14.16 -3.38 -3.32
CA LEU A 154 13.88 -4.14 -2.11
C LEU A 154 14.50 -5.55 -2.12
N ASN A 155 14.86 -6.06 -3.29
CA ASN A 155 15.33 -7.43 -3.47
C ASN A 155 16.53 -7.51 -4.41
N ARG A 156 17.52 -8.33 -4.03
CA ARG A 156 18.67 -8.70 -4.85
C ARG A 156 18.50 -10.12 -5.37
N VAL A 157 18.52 -10.29 -6.70
CA VAL A 157 18.33 -11.60 -7.33
C VAL A 157 19.62 -12.43 -7.22
N GLU A 158 19.51 -13.62 -6.61
CA GLU A 158 20.62 -14.56 -6.43
C GLU A 158 20.26 -15.92 -7.03
N LYS A 159 20.84 -16.21 -8.21
CA LYS A 159 20.57 -17.46 -8.96
C LYS A 159 20.97 -18.73 -8.21
N SER A 160 21.94 -18.64 -7.30
CA SER A 160 22.38 -19.75 -6.43
C SER A 160 21.26 -20.29 -5.54
N LEU A 161 20.26 -19.47 -5.20
CA LEU A 161 19.14 -19.86 -4.33
C LEU A 161 18.03 -20.64 -5.05
N ASN A 162 18.11 -20.79 -6.38
CA ASN A 162 17.08 -21.47 -7.18
C ASN A 162 16.87 -22.94 -6.79
N PHE A 163 17.95 -23.64 -6.38
CA PHE A 163 17.87 -25.04 -5.98
C PHE A 163 17.11 -25.24 -4.65
N LEU A 164 17.13 -24.24 -3.76
CA LEU A 164 16.41 -24.26 -2.47
C LEU A 164 14.91 -24.01 -2.64
N THR A 165 14.50 -23.43 -3.77
CA THR A 165 13.12 -22.98 -4.02
C THR A 165 12.24 -24.06 -4.61
N LEU A 166 12.80 -24.97 -5.42
CA LEU A 166 12.06 -25.96 -6.22
C LEU A 166 11.24 -26.97 -5.40
N THR A 167 11.57 -27.18 -4.11
CA THR A 167 10.81 -28.09 -3.23
C THR A 167 9.81 -27.37 -2.33
N LYS A 168 9.89 -26.05 -2.22
CA LYS A 168 9.13 -25.26 -1.23
C LYS A 168 8.17 -24.24 -1.83
N PHE A 169 8.45 -23.78 -3.05
CA PHE A 169 7.58 -22.86 -3.75
C PHE A 169 6.40 -23.63 -4.36
N LYS A 170 5.25 -23.56 -3.69
CA LYS A 170 3.97 -23.93 -4.28
C LYS A 170 3.52 -22.72 -5.06
N GLY A 171 3.76 -22.71 -6.37
CA GLY A 171 3.26 -21.65 -7.25
C GLY A 171 1.73 -21.48 -7.11
N PRO A 172 1.15 -20.48 -7.81
CA PRO A 172 -0.31 -20.36 -7.87
C PRO A 172 -0.97 -21.65 -8.38
#